data_AF-A0A349DSJ2-F1
#
_entry.id   AF-A0A349DSJ2-F1
#
_cell.length_a   1.000
_cell.length_b   1.000
_cell.length_c   1.000
_cell.angle_alpha   90.00
_cell.angle_beta   90.00
_cell.angle_gamma   90.00
#
_symmetry.space_group_name_H-M   'P 1'
#
loop_
_entity.id
_entity.type
_entity.pdbx_description
1 polymer ?
#
loop_
_entity_poly.entity_id
_entity_poly.type
_entity_poly.pdbx_seq_one_letter_code
_entity_poly.pdbx_strand_id
1 'polypeptide(L)'
;MAYNLHQIPLFTTLEKAENILLAGAGGGFDIYSGLPLYFALRQMGKKVYLANLSFTFLAGTDAEQINEVTWKVTAKHRGASYFPEKYLCEWLESVGEQVAIYSFAKTGVVPLRNAYQQLIDTLNLDAVVLVDGGTDSLMRGDEAGLGTPTEDMASMGAVFEAQVAQKLLVCLGFGVDDFHGVPHAQFLENVARLSKREAFLGCFSLTPGMPEANALHDATQYVNEKMASHPSIVANSIVSALEGHYGDYHATSRTSGSRLWINPLMYIYWGFQLEPIIDELLYYDLIRNTESISEINHLIMLFRSRITPKLKENIPL
;
A
#
# COMPACT_ATOMS: atom_id res chain seq x y z
N MET A 1 18.17 -1.71 15.93
CA MET A 1 17.78 -0.90 17.11
C MET A 1 17.18 -1.86 18.14
N ALA A 2 17.34 -1.60 19.44
CA ALA A 2 16.66 -2.39 20.47
C ALA A 2 15.27 -1.77 20.73
N TYR A 3 14.21 -2.56 20.63
CA TYR A 3 12.83 -2.13 20.86
C TYR A 3 12.34 -2.60 22.24
N ASN A 4 11.47 -1.80 22.88
CA ASN A 4 10.81 -2.17 24.13
C ASN A 4 9.32 -2.44 23.90
N LEU A 5 8.70 -3.23 24.77
CA LEU A 5 7.29 -3.64 24.66
C LEU A 5 6.28 -2.48 24.64
N HIS A 6 6.63 -1.33 25.23
CA HIS A 6 5.77 -0.14 25.29
C HIS A 6 5.98 0.81 24.09
N GLN A 7 6.74 0.39 23.08
CA GLN A 7 7.02 1.16 21.87
C GLN A 7 6.45 0.44 20.65
N ILE A 8 6.00 1.21 19.67
CA ILE A 8 5.68 0.70 18.34
C ILE A 8 6.95 0.84 17.49
N PRO A 9 7.57 -0.26 17.01
CA PRO A 9 8.87 -0.19 16.33
C PRO A 9 8.85 0.60 15.02
N LEU A 10 7.72 0.62 14.30
CA LEU A 10 7.54 1.45 13.11
C LEU A 10 7.78 2.94 13.42
N PHE A 11 7.05 3.50 14.40
CA PHE A 11 7.20 4.90 14.80
C PHE A 11 8.55 5.20 15.44
N THR A 12 9.14 4.23 16.16
CA THR A 12 10.50 4.36 16.70
C THR A 12 11.54 4.45 15.57
N THR A 13 11.34 3.69 14.48
CA THR A 13 12.23 3.72 13.31
C THR A 13 12.13 5.07 12.60
N LEU A 14 10.91 5.62 12.47
CA LEU A 14 10.64 6.93 11.88
C LEU A 14 10.92 8.13 12.81
N GLU A 15 11.36 7.90 14.05
CA GLU A 15 11.51 8.96 15.06
C GLU A 15 12.40 10.12 14.58
N LYS A 16 13.47 9.80 13.84
CA LYS A 16 14.43 10.79 13.31
C LYS A 16 14.09 11.33 11.93
N ALA A 17 13.12 10.76 11.24
CA ALA A 17 12.68 11.25 9.93
C ALA A 17 11.77 12.46 10.13
N GLU A 18 11.96 13.53 9.37
CA GLU A 18 11.14 14.75 9.48
C GLU A 18 10.19 14.90 8.30
N ASN A 19 10.69 14.62 7.09
CA ASN A 19 9.93 14.65 5.84
C ASN A 19 9.65 13.23 5.37
N ILE A 20 8.40 12.78 5.52
CA ILE A 20 8.00 11.40 5.28
C ILE A 20 7.01 11.35 4.12
N LEU A 21 7.26 10.49 3.13
CA LEU A 21 6.30 10.19 2.08
C LEU A 21 5.57 8.89 2.41
N LEU A 22 4.24 8.94 2.50
CA LEU A 22 3.38 7.76 2.48
C LEU A 22 2.91 7.51 1.05
N ALA A 23 3.17 6.33 0.51
CA ALA A 23 2.88 5.99 -0.89
C ALA A 23 2.09 4.68 -0.99
N GLY A 24 0.89 4.71 -1.56
CA GLY A 24 0.15 3.47 -1.90
C GLY A 24 0.86 2.69 -3.01
N ALA A 25 1.16 1.41 -2.75
CA ALA A 25 2.11 0.61 -3.54
C ALA A 25 1.47 -0.24 -4.66
N GLY A 26 0.41 -0.99 -4.35
CA GLY A 26 -0.40 -1.80 -5.28
C GLY A 26 -1.42 -0.97 -6.06
N GLY A 27 -1.67 0.25 -5.60
CA GLY A 27 -2.33 1.32 -6.31
C GLY A 27 -3.84 1.41 -6.10
N GLY A 28 -4.49 2.31 -6.83
CA GLY A 28 -5.92 2.57 -6.65
C GLY A 28 -6.22 3.16 -5.27
N PHE A 29 -6.60 2.32 -4.30
CA PHE A 29 -7.02 2.75 -2.96
C PHE A 29 -6.00 2.50 -1.85
N ASP A 30 -4.83 1.92 -2.12
CA ASP A 30 -3.86 1.59 -1.06
C ASP A 30 -3.45 2.77 -0.18
N ILE A 31 -3.39 3.98 -0.74
CA ILE A 31 -3.10 5.18 0.04
C ILE A 31 -4.12 5.44 1.17
N TYR A 32 -5.36 4.92 1.07
CA TYR A 32 -6.36 5.01 2.15
C TYR A 32 -5.87 4.24 3.38
N SER A 33 -5.25 3.07 3.18
CA SER A 33 -4.61 2.30 4.26
C SER A 33 -3.43 3.05 4.88
N GLY A 34 -2.99 4.17 4.31
CA GLY A 34 -1.97 5.06 4.87
C GLY A 34 -2.54 6.18 5.75
N LEU A 35 -3.85 6.43 5.71
CA LEU A 35 -4.48 7.55 6.43
C LEU A 35 -4.27 7.50 7.95
N PRO A 36 -4.42 6.34 8.61
CA PRO A 36 -4.14 6.27 10.03
C PRO A 36 -2.70 6.71 10.37
N LEU A 37 -1.73 6.31 9.56
CA LEU A 37 -0.33 6.71 9.72
C LEU A 37 -0.12 8.19 9.39
N TYR A 38 -0.82 8.72 8.38
CA TYR A 38 -0.77 10.14 8.04
C TYR A 38 -1.12 11.00 9.26
N PHE A 39 -2.27 10.74 9.90
CA PHE A 39 -2.72 11.53 11.05
C PHE A 39 -1.81 11.32 12.28
N ALA A 40 -1.39 10.09 12.57
CA ALA A 40 -0.48 9.81 13.67
C ALA A 40 0.87 10.55 13.52
N LEU A 41 1.50 10.46 12.33
CA LEU A 41 2.79 11.11 12.06
C LEU A 41 2.66 12.65 12.09
N ARG A 42 1.55 13.20 11.58
CA ARG A 42 1.26 14.64 11.67
C ARG A 42 1.12 15.10 13.12
N GLN A 43 0.42 14.32 13.96
CA GLN A 43 0.29 14.60 15.38
C GLN A 43 1.65 14.54 16.11
N MET A 44 2.56 13.69 15.66
CA MET A 44 3.96 13.64 16.12
C MET A 44 4.81 14.83 15.62
N GLY A 45 4.22 15.79 14.90
CA GLY A 45 4.90 16.98 14.39
C GLY A 45 5.67 16.77 13.08
N LYS A 46 5.51 15.61 12.42
CA LYS A 46 6.21 15.30 11.17
C LYS A 46 5.58 16.01 9.98
N LYS A 47 6.38 16.27 8.94
CA LYS A 47 5.89 16.73 7.65
C LYS A 47 5.62 15.51 6.78
N VAL A 48 4.33 15.23 6.56
CA VAL A 48 3.89 14.05 5.82
C VAL A 48 3.39 14.47 4.44
N TYR A 49 3.90 13.79 3.41
CA TYR A 49 3.46 13.92 2.03
C TYR A 49 2.78 12.63 1.60
N LEU A 50 1.88 12.73 0.62
CA LEU A 50 1.12 11.60 0.11
C LEU A 50 1.43 11.36 -1.35
N ALA A 51 1.55 10.08 -1.73
CA ALA A 51 1.65 9.63 -3.10
C ALA A 51 0.84 8.34 -3.31
N ASN A 52 0.57 7.99 -4.57
CA ASN A 52 -0.17 6.77 -4.89
C ASN A 52 0.17 6.31 -6.31
N LEU A 53 0.37 5.01 -6.51
CA LEU A 53 0.35 4.45 -7.86
C LEU A 53 -1.11 4.45 -8.36
N SER A 54 -1.41 5.29 -9.35
CA SER A 54 -2.79 5.58 -9.72
C SER A 54 -3.35 4.59 -10.74
N PHE A 55 -4.61 4.21 -10.53
CA PHE A 55 -5.40 3.46 -11.51
C PHE A 55 -6.26 4.41 -12.36
N THR A 56 -6.30 5.69 -12.01
CA THR A 56 -6.91 6.73 -12.83
C THR A 56 -6.08 6.95 -14.09
N PHE A 57 -6.74 7.16 -15.22
CA PHE A 57 -6.06 7.64 -16.42
C PHE A 57 -5.68 9.13 -16.25
N LEU A 58 -4.55 9.38 -15.58
CA LEU A 58 -4.11 10.72 -15.15
C LEU A 58 -3.97 11.71 -16.30
N ALA A 59 -3.47 11.25 -17.47
CA ALA A 59 -3.34 12.07 -18.67
C ALA A 59 -4.70 12.59 -19.22
N GLY A 60 -5.82 11.98 -18.81
CA GLY A 60 -7.18 12.43 -19.13
C GLY A 60 -7.82 13.34 -18.08
N THR A 61 -7.04 13.81 -17.10
CA THR A 61 -7.50 14.72 -16.03
C THR A 61 -6.93 16.12 -16.23
N ASP A 62 -7.39 17.10 -15.43
CA ASP A 62 -6.80 18.44 -15.37
C ASP A 62 -5.74 18.59 -14.27
N ALA A 63 -5.29 17.48 -13.68
CA ALA A 63 -4.24 17.48 -12.67
C ALA A 63 -2.90 17.98 -13.25
N GLU A 64 -2.11 18.66 -12.41
CA GLU A 64 -0.82 19.23 -12.81
C GLU A 64 0.19 18.11 -13.08
N GLN A 65 0.64 17.96 -14.33
CA GLN A 65 1.71 17.03 -14.67
C GLN A 65 3.07 17.58 -14.22
N ILE A 66 3.76 16.85 -13.35
CA ILE A 66 5.07 17.23 -12.77
C ILE A 66 6.23 16.67 -13.60
N ASN A 67 6.06 15.44 -14.11
CA ASN A 67 6.99 14.79 -15.02
C ASN A 67 6.24 13.76 -15.88
N GLU A 68 6.96 12.95 -16.67
CA GLU A 68 6.37 11.97 -17.60
C GLU A 68 5.39 10.98 -16.93
N VAL A 69 5.63 10.62 -15.66
CA VAL A 69 4.84 9.60 -14.96
C VAL A 69 4.21 10.10 -13.66
N THR A 70 4.27 11.39 -13.33
CA THR A 70 3.80 11.94 -12.04
C THR A 70 2.88 13.14 -12.25
N TRP A 71 1.73 13.10 -11.58
CA TRP A 71 0.76 14.20 -11.51
C TRP A 71 0.55 14.62 -10.05
N LYS A 72 0.36 15.91 -9.83
CA LYS A 72 -0.01 16.47 -8.54
C LYS A 72 -1.52 16.66 -8.49
N VAL A 73 -2.18 15.85 -7.70
CA VAL A 73 -3.63 15.82 -7.54
C VAL A 73 -4.04 16.60 -6.28
N THR A 74 -5.12 17.36 -6.38
CA THR A 74 -5.70 18.19 -5.30
C THR A 74 -7.23 18.12 -5.43
N ALA A 75 -7.97 18.58 -4.42
CA ALA A 75 -9.43 18.49 -4.38
C ALA A 75 -10.12 19.20 -5.56
N LYS A 76 -9.51 20.26 -6.10
CA LYS A 76 -10.08 21.10 -7.18
C LYS A 76 -10.09 20.42 -8.55
N HIS A 77 -9.27 19.37 -8.74
CA HIS A 77 -9.07 18.75 -10.04
C HIS A 77 -10.31 17.93 -10.45
N ARG A 78 -10.53 17.84 -11.77
CA ARG A 78 -11.60 17.11 -12.43
C ARG A 78 -11.00 16.05 -13.35
N GLY A 79 -11.76 15.02 -13.65
CA GLY A 79 -11.26 13.94 -14.49
C GLY A 79 -12.19 12.74 -14.56
N ALA A 80 -11.58 11.56 -14.60
CA ALA A 80 -12.27 10.29 -14.73
C ALA A 80 -13.27 10.04 -13.58
N SER A 81 -14.24 9.17 -13.84
CA SER A 81 -15.20 8.71 -12.83
C SER A 81 -14.55 7.90 -11.70
N TYR A 82 -13.43 7.23 -11.99
CA TYR A 82 -12.57 6.60 -11.00
C TYR A 82 -11.42 7.55 -10.68
N PHE A 83 -11.43 8.17 -9.51
CA PHE A 83 -10.39 9.12 -9.08
C PHE A 83 -10.20 9.17 -7.55
N PRO A 84 -9.79 8.05 -6.93
CA PRO A 84 -9.75 7.92 -5.48
C PRO A 84 -8.83 8.95 -4.80
N GLU A 85 -7.74 9.35 -5.45
CA GLU A 85 -6.81 10.36 -4.92
C GLU A 85 -7.46 11.74 -4.87
N LYS A 86 -8.22 12.13 -5.90
CA LYS A 86 -8.93 13.40 -5.92
C LYS A 86 -9.99 13.45 -4.82
N TYR A 87 -10.77 12.38 -4.67
CA TYR A 87 -11.81 12.32 -3.63
C TYR A 87 -11.21 12.23 -2.23
N LEU A 88 -10.03 11.63 -2.09
CA LEU A 88 -9.28 11.67 -0.84
C LEU A 88 -8.84 13.11 -0.51
N CYS A 89 -8.32 13.86 -1.48
CA CYS A 89 -8.01 15.28 -1.29
C CYS A 89 -9.25 16.09 -0.89
N GLU A 90 -10.42 15.85 -1.50
CA GLU A 90 -11.67 16.52 -1.10
C GLU A 90 -12.06 16.22 0.35
N TRP A 91 -11.95 14.95 0.76
CA TRP A 91 -12.23 14.56 2.15
C TRP A 91 -11.23 15.18 3.12
N LEU A 92 -9.92 15.15 2.80
CA LEU A 92 -8.86 15.75 3.61
C LEU A 92 -9.11 17.26 3.80
N GLU A 93 -9.45 18.00 2.74
CA GLU A 93 -9.79 19.42 2.86
C GLU A 93 -11.00 19.66 3.78
N SER A 94 -12.00 18.76 3.74
CA SER A 94 -13.19 18.86 4.58
C SER A 94 -12.90 18.68 6.08
N VAL A 95 -11.81 17.99 6.42
CA VAL A 95 -11.33 17.81 7.80
C VAL A 95 -10.17 18.75 8.15
N GLY A 96 -9.89 19.75 7.30
CA GLY A 96 -8.90 20.80 7.55
C GLY A 96 -7.48 20.50 7.08
N GLU A 97 -7.27 19.41 6.33
CA GLU A 97 -5.98 19.02 5.77
C GLU A 97 -5.88 19.44 4.30
N GLN A 98 -5.07 20.46 4.01
CA GLN A 98 -4.82 20.92 2.64
C GLN A 98 -3.54 20.30 2.09
N VAL A 99 -3.67 19.11 1.51
CA VAL A 99 -2.54 18.37 0.93
C VAL A 99 -2.78 17.98 -0.52
N ALA A 100 -1.69 17.81 -1.26
CA ALA A 100 -1.69 17.23 -2.58
C ALA A 100 -1.24 15.78 -2.51
N ILE A 101 -1.77 14.95 -3.41
CA ILE A 101 -1.30 13.58 -3.62
C ILE A 101 -0.49 13.55 -4.91
N TYR A 102 0.76 13.08 -4.83
CA TYR A 102 1.58 12.82 -6.00
C TYR A 102 1.20 11.46 -6.59
N SER A 103 0.39 11.48 -7.64
CA SER A 103 -0.13 10.29 -8.30
C SER A 103 0.80 9.87 -9.43
N PHE A 104 1.27 8.62 -9.37
CA PHE A 104 2.09 8.03 -10.41
C PHE A 104 1.22 7.31 -11.44
N ALA A 105 1.50 7.48 -12.73
CA ALA A 105 0.90 6.64 -13.76
C ALA A 105 1.50 5.23 -13.71
N LYS A 106 0.72 4.21 -14.13
CA LYS A 106 1.22 2.84 -14.27
C LYS A 106 2.40 2.81 -15.25
N THR A 107 3.54 2.35 -14.78
CA THR A 107 4.80 2.33 -15.53
C THR A 107 5.72 1.22 -15.00
N GLY A 108 6.92 1.06 -15.57
CA GLY A 108 7.92 0.10 -15.11
C GLY A 108 8.71 0.60 -13.89
N VAL A 109 9.64 -0.23 -13.40
CA VAL A 109 10.50 0.10 -12.25
C VAL A 109 11.36 1.34 -12.53
N VAL A 110 11.92 1.47 -13.73
CA VAL A 110 12.89 2.54 -14.05
C VAL A 110 12.24 3.93 -14.06
N PRO A 111 11.13 4.18 -14.78
CA PRO A 111 10.49 5.49 -14.75
C PRO A 111 9.93 5.83 -13.36
N LEU A 112 9.40 4.83 -12.65
CA LEU A 112 8.86 5.04 -11.30
C LEU A 112 9.95 5.38 -10.29
N ARG A 113 11.12 4.73 -10.37
CA ARG A 113 12.31 5.09 -9.57
C ARG A 113 12.71 6.54 -9.77
N ASN A 114 12.75 6.99 -11.03
CA ASN A 114 13.10 8.37 -11.37
C ASN A 114 12.08 9.35 -10.77
N ALA A 115 10.79 9.01 -10.80
CA ALA A 115 9.74 9.79 -10.18
C ALA A 115 9.87 9.88 -8.65
N TYR A 116 10.11 8.75 -7.97
CA TYR A 116 10.40 8.75 -6.53
C TYR A 116 11.63 9.58 -6.19
N GLN A 117 12.73 9.43 -6.95
CA GLN A 117 13.94 10.22 -6.73
C GLN A 117 13.68 11.73 -6.87
N GLN A 118 12.94 12.13 -7.89
CA GLN A 118 12.57 13.54 -8.06
C GLN A 118 11.75 14.06 -6.86
N LEU A 119 10.81 13.29 -6.34
CA LEU A 119 10.06 13.69 -5.13
C LEU A 119 10.95 13.73 -3.89
N ILE A 120 11.86 12.76 -3.72
CA ILE A 120 12.84 12.74 -2.62
C ILE A 120 13.66 14.03 -2.63
N ASP A 121 14.21 14.40 -3.78
CA ASP A 121 15.04 15.60 -3.91
C ASP A 121 14.22 16.88 -3.73
N THR A 122 13.03 16.96 -4.33
CA THR A 122 12.21 18.19 -4.32
C THR A 122 11.58 18.46 -2.96
N LEU A 123 11.17 17.41 -2.25
CA LEU A 123 10.48 17.51 -0.96
C LEU A 123 11.43 17.33 0.23
N ASN A 124 12.71 17.07 -0.04
CA ASN A 124 13.76 16.73 0.93
C ASN A 124 13.33 15.57 1.84
N LEU A 125 12.90 14.46 1.23
CA LEU A 125 12.38 13.31 1.98
C LEU A 125 13.51 12.56 2.70
N ASP A 126 13.26 12.25 3.96
CA ASP A 126 14.16 11.43 4.79
C ASP A 126 13.68 9.97 4.87
N ALA A 127 12.38 9.74 4.64
CA ALA A 127 11.76 8.43 4.67
C ALA A 127 10.68 8.27 3.59
N VAL A 128 10.60 7.07 3.03
CA VAL A 128 9.48 6.61 2.22
C VAL A 128 8.87 5.39 2.89
N VAL A 129 7.57 5.44 3.14
CA VAL A 129 6.76 4.31 3.64
C VAL A 129 5.79 3.91 2.55
N LEU A 130 6.03 2.75 1.95
CA LEU A 130 5.10 2.11 1.05
C LEU A 130 3.96 1.48 1.84
N VAL A 131 2.74 1.65 1.34
CA VAL A 131 1.51 1.20 1.97
C VAL A 131 0.82 0.23 1.03
N ASP A 132 0.55 -0.96 1.53
CA ASP A 132 -0.23 -2.00 0.87
C ASP A 132 -1.54 -2.20 1.66
N GLY A 133 -2.68 -2.16 0.95
CA GLY A 133 -4.00 -2.43 1.53
C GLY A 133 -4.30 -3.93 1.71
N GLY A 134 -3.39 -4.78 1.28
CA GLY A 134 -3.38 -6.21 1.46
C GLY A 134 -2.03 -6.71 1.97
N THR A 135 -1.60 -7.85 1.44
CA THR A 135 -0.46 -8.64 1.91
C THR A 135 0.33 -9.31 0.78
N ASP A 136 -0.09 -9.15 -0.47
CA ASP A 136 0.58 -9.73 -1.64
C ASP A 136 1.95 -9.10 -1.92
N SER A 137 2.21 -7.89 -1.44
CA SER A 137 3.55 -7.27 -1.51
C SER A 137 4.66 -8.09 -0.83
N LEU A 138 4.33 -9.02 0.08
CA LEU A 138 5.31 -9.93 0.69
C LEU A 138 5.51 -11.26 -0.06
N MET A 139 4.84 -11.48 -1.19
CA MET A 139 5.01 -12.70 -1.97
C MET A 139 6.30 -12.63 -2.80
N ARG A 140 7.18 -13.61 -2.62
CA ARG A 140 8.54 -13.65 -3.17
C ARG A 140 8.63 -14.27 -4.55
N GLY A 141 7.60 -15.01 -4.96
CA GLY A 141 7.43 -15.58 -6.30
C GLY A 141 7.19 -17.08 -6.33
N ASP A 142 7.61 -17.83 -5.31
CA ASP A 142 7.46 -19.28 -5.23
C ASP A 142 6.22 -19.74 -4.44
N GLU A 143 5.45 -18.80 -3.90
CA GLU A 143 4.19 -19.06 -3.22
C GLU A 143 3.13 -19.64 -4.17
N ALA A 144 2.18 -20.37 -3.58
CA ALA A 144 1.10 -21.05 -4.28
C ALA A 144 0.29 -20.06 -5.15
N GLY A 145 0.03 -18.87 -4.61
CA GLY A 145 -0.51 -17.73 -5.35
C GLY A 145 0.19 -16.44 -4.91
N LEU A 146 0.29 -15.47 -5.83
CA LEU A 146 0.96 -14.20 -5.59
C LEU A 146 0.00 -13.02 -5.37
N GLY A 147 -1.31 -13.21 -5.46
CA GLY A 147 -2.24 -12.08 -5.52
C GLY A 147 -2.09 -11.28 -6.82
N THR A 148 -1.94 -9.97 -6.69
CA THR A 148 -1.83 -8.97 -7.76
C THR A 148 -0.49 -8.23 -7.70
N PRO A 149 0.65 -8.92 -7.78
CA PRO A 149 1.96 -8.37 -7.36
C PRO A 149 2.50 -7.26 -8.27
N THR A 150 1.93 -7.01 -9.45
CA THR A 150 2.63 -6.25 -10.50
C THR A 150 2.90 -4.82 -10.06
N GLU A 151 1.90 -4.17 -9.49
CA GLU A 151 1.98 -2.80 -8.98
C GLU A 151 2.86 -2.67 -7.74
N ASP A 152 2.71 -3.56 -6.76
CA ASP A 152 3.55 -3.58 -5.56
C ASP A 152 5.03 -3.74 -5.91
N MET A 153 5.35 -4.66 -6.83
CA MET A 153 6.73 -4.91 -7.25
C MET A 153 7.31 -3.73 -8.03
N ALA A 154 6.50 -3.00 -8.79
CA ALA A 154 6.92 -1.77 -9.43
C ALA A 154 7.33 -0.72 -8.38
N SER A 155 6.44 -0.46 -7.41
CA SER A 155 6.63 0.55 -6.36
C SER A 155 7.79 0.20 -5.42
N MET A 156 7.85 -1.05 -4.94
CA MET A 156 8.93 -1.51 -4.07
C MET A 156 10.28 -1.55 -4.80
N GLY A 157 10.31 -2.02 -6.04
CA GLY A 157 11.53 -2.02 -6.84
C GLY A 157 12.06 -0.61 -7.10
N ALA A 158 11.15 0.35 -7.34
CA ALA A 158 11.49 1.74 -7.53
C ALA A 158 12.06 2.40 -6.26
N VAL A 159 11.42 2.20 -5.10
CA VAL A 159 11.89 2.78 -3.83
C VAL A 159 13.17 2.11 -3.34
N PHE A 160 13.35 0.80 -3.57
CA PHE A 160 14.56 0.08 -3.18
C PHE A 160 15.84 0.70 -3.73
N GLU A 161 15.83 1.14 -5.00
CA GLU A 161 16.99 1.78 -5.62
C GLU A 161 17.05 3.31 -5.41
N ALA A 162 15.97 3.93 -4.92
CA ALA A 162 15.94 5.36 -4.64
C ALA A 162 16.86 5.75 -3.48
N GLN A 163 17.42 6.95 -3.53
CA GLN A 163 18.39 7.44 -2.53
C GLN A 163 17.67 8.17 -1.39
N VAL A 164 17.05 7.40 -0.49
CA VAL A 164 16.40 7.90 0.73
C VAL A 164 16.90 7.11 1.95
N ALA A 165 16.99 7.78 3.10
CA ALA A 165 17.62 7.21 4.29
C ALA A 165 16.81 6.07 4.94
N GLN A 166 15.48 6.12 4.87
CA GLN A 166 14.62 5.07 5.40
C GLN A 166 13.60 4.62 4.35
N LYS A 167 13.47 3.30 4.17
CA LYS A 167 12.55 2.68 3.22
C LYS A 167 11.77 1.59 3.94
N LEU A 168 10.47 1.81 4.10
CA LEU A 168 9.61 0.92 4.88
C LEU A 168 8.45 0.44 4.01
N LEU A 169 7.93 -0.72 4.36
CA LEU A 169 6.65 -1.24 3.87
C LEU A 169 5.73 -1.45 5.06
N VAL A 170 4.46 -1.06 4.90
CA VAL A 170 3.39 -1.44 5.81
C VAL A 170 2.28 -2.12 5.04
N CYS A 171 1.79 -3.22 5.59
CA CYS A 171 0.62 -3.94 5.10
C CYS A 171 -0.52 -3.76 6.11
N LEU A 172 -1.70 -3.41 5.64
CA LEU A 172 -2.96 -3.44 6.39
C LEU A 172 -3.92 -4.37 5.64
N GLY A 173 -4.88 -5.02 6.28
CA GLY A 173 -5.86 -5.83 5.55
C GLY A 173 -5.53 -7.31 5.42
N PHE A 174 -4.77 -7.90 6.36
CA PHE A 174 -4.52 -9.35 6.39
C PHE A 174 -5.82 -10.15 6.17
N GLY A 175 -5.82 -11.01 5.14
CA GLY A 175 -6.98 -11.81 4.76
C GLY A 175 -7.70 -11.35 3.51
N VAL A 176 -7.53 -10.09 3.10
CA VAL A 176 -8.30 -9.51 1.99
C VAL A 176 -7.93 -10.13 0.63
N ASP A 177 -6.68 -10.55 0.46
CA ASP A 177 -6.15 -11.07 -0.80
C ASP A 177 -6.33 -12.58 -0.98
N ASP A 178 -6.97 -13.29 -0.03
CA ASP A 178 -7.28 -14.72 -0.24
C ASP A 178 -8.12 -14.91 -1.52
N PHE A 179 -8.97 -13.92 -1.85
CA PHE A 179 -9.72 -13.88 -3.11
C PHE A 179 -8.80 -13.84 -4.35
N HIS A 180 -7.66 -13.14 -4.27
CA HIS A 180 -6.64 -13.13 -5.32
C HIS A 180 -5.63 -14.29 -5.19
N GLY A 181 -5.91 -15.24 -4.29
CA GLY A 181 -5.15 -16.47 -4.14
C GLY A 181 -3.93 -16.35 -3.23
N VAL A 182 -3.79 -15.27 -2.45
CA VAL A 182 -2.69 -15.14 -1.47
C VAL A 182 -2.86 -16.18 -0.35
N PRO A 183 -1.87 -17.07 -0.15
CA PRO A 183 -1.92 -18.08 0.90
C PRO A 183 -1.40 -17.54 2.23
N HIS A 184 -2.29 -17.38 3.22
CA HIS A 184 -1.96 -16.85 4.55
C HIS A 184 -0.80 -17.58 5.24
N ALA A 185 -0.71 -18.91 5.08
CA ALA A 185 0.38 -19.71 5.61
C ALA A 185 1.75 -19.23 5.11
N GLN A 186 1.85 -18.90 3.83
CA GLN A 186 3.12 -18.51 3.21
C GLN A 186 3.40 -17.02 3.42
N PHE A 187 2.37 -16.18 3.57
CA PHE A 187 2.57 -14.83 4.13
C PHE A 187 3.23 -14.91 5.52
N LEU A 188 2.68 -15.72 6.43
CA LEU A 188 3.24 -15.86 7.78
C LEU A 188 4.64 -16.51 7.75
N GLU A 189 4.88 -17.45 6.84
CA GLU A 189 6.22 -18.00 6.56
C GLU A 189 7.21 -16.88 6.17
N ASN A 190 6.80 -15.97 5.28
CA ASN A 190 7.63 -14.84 4.84
C ASN A 190 7.88 -13.83 5.97
N VAL A 191 6.87 -13.52 6.79
CA VAL A 191 7.05 -12.70 8.00
C VAL A 191 8.07 -13.35 8.95
N ALA A 192 7.99 -14.67 9.16
CA ALA A 192 8.94 -15.40 10.00
C ALA A 192 10.37 -15.37 9.43
N ARG A 193 10.52 -15.44 8.10
CA ARG A 193 11.82 -15.32 7.42
C ARG A 193 12.41 -13.92 7.57
N LEU A 194 11.61 -12.87 7.34
CA LEU A 194 12.01 -11.48 7.52
C LEU A 194 12.33 -11.14 8.98
N SER A 195 11.65 -11.78 9.93
CA SER A 195 11.97 -11.67 11.35
C SER A 195 13.38 -12.17 11.68
N LYS A 196 13.83 -13.27 11.05
CA LYS A 196 15.22 -13.76 11.21
C LYS A 196 16.26 -12.80 10.63
N ARG A 197 15.87 -11.91 9.72
CA ARG A 197 16.70 -10.85 9.15
C ARG A 197 16.56 -9.50 9.87
N GLU A 198 15.88 -9.47 11.01
CA GLU A 198 15.58 -8.25 11.77
C GLU A 198 14.84 -7.18 10.92
N ALA A 199 14.14 -7.62 9.87
CA ALA A 199 13.45 -6.76 8.93
C ALA A 199 11.98 -6.52 9.33
N PHE A 200 11.40 -7.42 10.13
CA PHE A 200 10.04 -7.26 10.64
C PHE A 200 10.01 -6.29 11.84
N LEU A 201 9.24 -5.21 11.70
CA LEU A 201 9.06 -4.15 12.70
C LEU A 201 7.86 -4.40 13.62
N GLY A 202 7.34 -5.64 13.63
CA GLY A 202 6.21 -6.01 14.47
C GLY A 202 4.86 -5.54 13.91
N CYS A 203 3.84 -5.76 14.72
CA CYS A 203 2.47 -5.38 14.43
C CYS A 203 1.92 -4.39 15.45
N PHE A 204 0.94 -3.61 15.02
CA PHE A 204 0.09 -2.81 15.89
C PHE A 204 -1.30 -2.70 15.27
N SER A 205 -2.31 -2.54 16.10
CA SER A 205 -3.71 -2.57 15.66
C SER A 205 -4.32 -1.18 15.71
N LEU A 206 -5.17 -0.89 14.73
CA LEU A 206 -6.20 0.12 14.89
C LEU A 206 -7.29 -0.44 15.81
N THR A 207 -7.81 0.37 16.72
CA THR A 207 -8.95 -0.02 17.55
C THR A 207 -10.11 0.95 17.35
N PRO A 208 -11.37 0.49 17.45
CA PRO A 208 -12.53 1.36 17.38
C PRO A 208 -12.41 2.55 18.34
N GLY A 209 -12.71 3.75 17.86
CA GLY A 209 -12.63 4.99 18.64
C GLY A 209 -11.29 5.72 18.60
N MET A 210 -10.24 5.13 18.02
CA MET A 210 -9.02 5.88 17.69
C MET A 210 -9.34 6.93 16.60
N PRO A 211 -8.89 8.19 16.74
CA PRO A 211 -9.06 9.21 15.71
C PRO A 211 -8.54 8.75 14.33
N GLU A 212 -7.43 8.03 14.32
CA GLU A 212 -6.79 7.48 13.12
C GLU A 212 -7.65 6.39 12.45
N ALA A 213 -8.33 5.56 13.24
CA ALA A 213 -9.25 4.55 12.73
C ALA A 213 -10.52 5.19 12.15
N ASN A 214 -11.06 6.21 12.83
CA ASN A 214 -12.21 6.97 12.36
C ASN A 214 -11.90 7.70 11.04
N ALA A 215 -10.70 8.25 10.90
CA ALA A 215 -10.24 8.88 9.66
C ALA A 215 -10.29 7.92 8.46
N LEU A 216 -9.80 6.68 8.61
CA LEU A 216 -9.89 5.66 7.57
C LEU A 216 -11.35 5.32 7.24
N HIS A 217 -12.17 5.12 8.26
CA HIS A 217 -13.60 4.86 8.10
C HIS A 217 -14.29 5.98 7.31
N ASP A 218 -14.17 7.23 7.77
CA ASP A 218 -14.87 8.39 7.22
C ASP A 218 -14.42 8.70 5.79
N ALA A 219 -13.12 8.60 5.49
CA ALA A 219 -12.60 8.76 4.14
C ALA A 219 -13.16 7.69 3.20
N THR A 220 -13.26 6.44 3.67
CA THR A 220 -13.81 5.32 2.89
C THR A 220 -15.30 5.52 2.62
N GLN A 221 -16.08 6.01 3.60
CA GLN A 221 -17.49 6.33 3.36
C GLN A 221 -17.65 7.48 2.38
N TYR A 222 -16.84 8.55 2.53
CA TYR A 222 -16.88 9.69 1.63
C TYR A 222 -16.65 9.27 0.17
N VAL A 223 -15.59 8.51 -0.11
CA VAL A 223 -15.29 8.07 -1.47
C VAL A 223 -16.30 7.03 -1.98
N ASN A 224 -16.90 6.20 -1.12
CA ASN A 224 -17.99 5.31 -1.53
C ASN A 224 -19.18 6.10 -2.09
N GLU A 225 -19.53 7.24 -1.48
CA GLU A 225 -20.60 8.11 -2.00
C GLU A 225 -20.23 8.73 -3.35
N LYS A 226 -18.97 9.18 -3.51
CA LYS A 226 -18.49 9.83 -4.74
C LYS A 226 -18.25 8.86 -5.89
N MET A 227 -17.83 7.64 -5.57
CA MET A 227 -17.47 6.57 -6.49
C MET A 227 -18.34 5.33 -6.29
N ALA A 228 -19.65 5.52 -6.14
CA ALA A 228 -20.60 4.45 -5.82
C ALA A 228 -20.60 3.25 -6.81
N SER A 229 -20.17 3.47 -8.05
CA SER A 229 -20.04 2.40 -9.06
C SER A 229 -18.75 1.58 -8.93
N HIS A 230 -17.73 2.11 -8.25
CA HIS A 230 -16.40 1.49 -8.12
C HIS A 230 -15.84 1.63 -6.69
N PRO A 231 -16.59 1.30 -5.63
CA PRO A 231 -16.06 1.35 -4.27
C PRO A 231 -14.90 0.37 -4.10
N SER A 232 -13.96 0.67 -3.20
CA SER A 232 -12.83 -0.22 -2.94
C SER A 232 -13.28 -1.47 -2.20
N ILE A 233 -12.96 -2.67 -2.71
CA ILE A 233 -13.21 -3.91 -1.98
C ILE A 233 -12.33 -3.96 -0.71
N VAL A 234 -11.07 -3.55 -0.86
CA VAL A 234 -10.05 -3.65 0.19
C VAL A 234 -10.34 -2.70 1.35
N ALA A 235 -10.47 -1.40 1.07
CA ALA A 235 -10.72 -0.41 2.11
C ALA A 235 -12.04 -0.69 2.85
N ASN A 236 -13.09 -1.09 2.12
CA ASN A 236 -14.36 -1.47 2.76
C ASN A 236 -14.24 -2.73 3.62
N SER A 237 -13.43 -3.73 3.24
CA SER A 237 -13.23 -4.93 4.05
C SER A 237 -12.52 -4.61 5.37
N ILE A 238 -11.51 -3.75 5.33
CA ILE A 238 -10.80 -3.27 6.52
C ILE A 238 -11.76 -2.48 7.43
N VAL A 239 -12.55 -1.58 6.85
CA VAL A 239 -13.54 -0.80 7.60
C VAL A 239 -14.62 -1.69 8.21
N SER A 240 -15.12 -2.70 7.48
CA SER A 240 -16.08 -3.66 8.02
C SER A 240 -15.51 -4.44 9.20
N ALA A 241 -14.23 -4.81 9.16
CA ALA A 241 -13.57 -5.45 10.30
C ALA A 241 -13.46 -4.50 11.50
N LEU A 242 -13.15 -3.21 11.28
CA LEU A 242 -13.14 -2.19 12.33
C LEU A 242 -14.52 -1.98 12.97
N GLU A 243 -15.59 -2.08 12.18
CA GLU A 243 -16.99 -2.04 12.66
C GLU A 243 -17.40 -3.31 13.44
N GLY A 244 -16.54 -4.32 13.49
CA GLY A 244 -16.77 -5.57 14.21
C GLY A 244 -17.54 -6.63 13.40
N HIS A 245 -17.68 -6.45 12.08
CA HIS A 245 -18.20 -7.49 11.21
C HIS A 245 -17.21 -8.66 11.09
N TYR A 246 -17.75 -9.85 10.81
CA TYR A 246 -16.97 -11.08 10.71
C TYR A 246 -17.56 -12.04 9.67
N GLY A 247 -16.69 -12.79 8.99
CA GLY A 247 -17.06 -13.80 8.01
C GLY A 247 -17.49 -13.20 6.67
N ASP A 248 -18.56 -13.73 6.11
CA ASP A 248 -19.04 -13.40 4.76
C ASP A 248 -19.92 -12.14 4.76
N TYR A 249 -19.32 -11.01 5.12
CA TYR A 249 -19.99 -9.72 5.18
C TYR A 249 -19.61 -8.85 3.98
N HIS A 250 -20.62 -8.32 3.29
CA HIS A 250 -20.45 -7.50 2.09
C HIS A 250 -20.94 -6.07 2.31
N ALA A 251 -20.02 -5.12 2.47
CA ALA A 251 -20.34 -3.70 2.54
C ALA A 251 -20.84 -3.12 1.20
N THR A 252 -20.48 -3.77 0.08
CA THR A 252 -20.78 -3.26 -1.27
C THR A 252 -21.27 -4.37 -2.19
N SER A 253 -21.97 -3.99 -3.26
CA SER A 253 -22.44 -4.93 -4.28
C SER A 253 -21.33 -5.51 -5.18
N ARG A 254 -20.11 -4.95 -5.14
CA ARG A 254 -18.98 -5.43 -5.96
C ARG A 254 -18.53 -6.84 -5.60
N THR A 255 -18.78 -7.26 -4.37
CA THR A 255 -18.42 -8.57 -3.84
C THR A 255 -19.59 -9.55 -3.86
N SER A 256 -20.74 -9.16 -4.43
CA SER A 256 -21.90 -10.04 -4.53
C SER A 256 -21.55 -11.29 -5.36
N GLY A 257 -21.81 -12.47 -4.79
CA GLY A 257 -21.55 -13.75 -5.46
C GLY A 257 -20.15 -14.32 -5.24
N SER A 258 -19.28 -13.63 -4.49
CA SER A 258 -18.09 -14.23 -3.89
C SER A 258 -18.33 -14.54 -2.41
N ARG A 259 -17.38 -15.22 -1.77
CA ARG A 259 -17.33 -15.37 -0.32
C ARG A 259 -16.20 -14.50 0.21
N LEU A 260 -16.52 -13.62 1.16
CA LEU A 260 -15.54 -12.84 1.91
C LEU A 260 -15.22 -13.51 3.24
N TRP A 261 -14.12 -13.06 3.83
CA TRP A 261 -13.70 -13.49 5.16
C TRP A 261 -13.23 -12.29 5.97
N ILE A 262 -14.17 -11.40 6.27
CA ILE A 262 -13.94 -10.26 7.14
C ILE A 262 -13.50 -10.78 8.51
N ASN A 263 -12.38 -10.28 9.02
CA ASN A 263 -11.81 -10.79 10.26
C ASN A 263 -11.01 -9.71 11.03
N PRO A 264 -10.85 -9.86 12.36
CA PRO A 264 -10.14 -8.88 13.18
C PRO A 264 -8.65 -8.66 12.85
N LEU A 265 -8.02 -9.49 12.03
CA LEU A 265 -6.63 -9.30 11.62
C LEU A 265 -6.51 -8.23 10.50
N MET A 266 -7.61 -7.88 9.83
CA MET A 266 -7.62 -6.90 8.74
C MET A 266 -7.24 -5.48 9.19
N TYR A 267 -7.47 -5.11 10.45
CA TYR A 267 -7.09 -3.80 10.98
C TYR A 267 -5.76 -3.79 11.75
N ILE A 268 -4.95 -4.84 11.56
CA ILE A 268 -3.60 -4.94 12.10
C ILE A 268 -2.60 -4.51 11.03
N TYR A 269 -1.78 -3.51 11.35
CA TYR A 269 -0.61 -3.18 10.55
C TYR A 269 0.51 -4.17 10.78
N TRP A 270 1.19 -4.51 9.70
CA TRP A 270 2.43 -5.28 9.68
C TRP A 270 3.52 -4.39 9.09
N GLY A 271 4.54 -4.04 9.88
CA GLY A 271 5.61 -3.13 9.43
C GLY A 271 6.90 -3.85 9.09
N PHE A 272 7.61 -3.37 8.06
CA PHE A 272 8.85 -3.98 7.58
C PHE A 272 9.86 -2.94 7.10
N GLN A 273 11.15 -3.27 7.21
CA GLN A 273 12.22 -2.66 6.42
C GLN A 273 12.10 -3.17 4.98
N LEU A 274 12.21 -2.29 3.98
CA LEU A 274 11.97 -2.64 2.58
C LEU A 274 13.10 -3.47 1.97
N GLU A 275 14.36 -3.13 2.27
CA GLU A 275 15.52 -3.72 1.60
C GLU A 275 15.59 -5.25 1.75
N PRO A 276 15.40 -5.83 2.96
CA PRO A 276 15.42 -7.28 3.11
C PRO A 276 14.26 -7.99 2.39
N ILE A 277 13.15 -7.31 2.08
CA ILE A 277 12.05 -7.88 1.29
C ILE A 277 12.51 -8.05 -0.15
N ILE A 278 13.05 -6.99 -0.75
CA ILE A 278 13.53 -7.01 -2.14
C ILE A 278 14.71 -7.95 -2.33
N ASP A 279 15.64 -8.02 -1.38
CA ASP A 279 16.75 -8.99 -1.38
C ASP A 279 16.28 -10.45 -1.49
N GLU A 280 15.07 -10.75 -1.00
CA GLU A 280 14.52 -12.11 -1.01
C GLU A 280 13.55 -12.37 -2.17
N LEU A 281 13.23 -11.34 -2.95
CA LEU A 281 12.32 -11.41 -4.09
C LEU A 281 13.00 -12.17 -5.23
N LEU A 282 12.49 -13.36 -5.55
CA LEU A 282 13.18 -14.34 -6.40
C LEU A 282 13.29 -13.91 -7.87
N TYR A 283 12.51 -12.91 -8.27
CA TYR A 283 12.44 -12.38 -9.63
C TYR A 283 12.85 -10.90 -9.73
N TYR A 284 13.39 -10.30 -8.67
CA TYR A 284 13.77 -8.88 -8.68
C TYR A 284 14.74 -8.53 -9.81
N ASP A 285 15.78 -9.34 -10.00
CA ASP A 285 16.78 -9.11 -11.06
C ASP A 285 16.19 -9.11 -12.48
N LEU A 286 15.06 -9.79 -12.67
CA LEU A 286 14.35 -9.78 -13.95
C LEU A 286 13.63 -8.45 -14.16
N ILE A 287 12.96 -7.92 -13.13
CA ILE A 287 12.04 -6.79 -13.25
C ILE A 287 12.68 -5.41 -13.01
N ARG A 288 13.86 -5.33 -12.38
CA ARG A 288 14.48 -4.07 -11.93
C ARG A 288 14.75 -3.04 -13.02
N ASN A 289 14.88 -3.47 -14.29
CA ASN A 289 15.16 -2.60 -15.43
C ASN A 289 13.95 -2.44 -16.37
N THR A 290 12.74 -2.73 -15.90
CA THR A 290 11.53 -2.63 -16.72
C THR A 290 11.12 -1.18 -16.93
N GLU A 291 10.58 -0.90 -18.11
CA GLU A 291 10.09 0.43 -18.51
C GLU A 291 8.55 0.50 -18.48
N SER A 292 7.87 -0.65 -18.45
CA SER A 292 6.40 -0.70 -18.41
C SER A 292 5.84 -1.74 -17.45
N ILE A 293 4.61 -1.51 -16.99
CA ILE A 293 3.87 -2.45 -16.13
C ILE A 293 3.63 -3.81 -16.83
N SER A 294 3.50 -3.80 -18.16
CA SER A 294 3.32 -5.00 -18.98
C SER A 294 4.57 -5.90 -18.96
N GLU A 295 5.76 -5.30 -19.01
CA GLU A 295 7.02 -6.04 -18.90
C GLU A 295 7.16 -6.70 -17.53
N ILE A 296 6.81 -6.00 -16.45
CA ILE A 296 6.84 -6.56 -15.08
C ILE A 296 5.95 -7.80 -15.02
N ASN A 297 4.68 -7.67 -15.43
CA ASN A 297 3.74 -8.79 -15.42
C ASN A 297 4.25 -9.97 -16.27
N HIS A 298 4.76 -9.70 -17.48
CA HIS A 298 5.32 -10.73 -18.35
C HIS A 298 6.49 -11.48 -17.69
N LEU A 299 7.40 -10.76 -17.04
CA LEU A 299 8.59 -11.34 -16.42
C LEU A 299 8.25 -12.12 -15.15
N ILE A 300 7.27 -11.68 -14.36
CA ILE A 300 6.73 -12.45 -13.23
C ILE A 300 6.13 -13.76 -13.73
N MET A 301 5.30 -13.72 -14.79
CA MET A 301 4.73 -14.92 -15.40
C MET A 301 5.81 -15.86 -15.95
N LEU A 302 6.82 -15.30 -16.63
CA LEU A 302 7.94 -16.07 -17.17
C LEU A 302 8.73 -16.76 -16.04
N PHE A 303 9.02 -16.05 -14.96
CA PHE A 303 9.65 -16.62 -13.76
C PHE A 303 8.82 -17.78 -13.21
N ARG A 304 7.52 -17.57 -12.99
CA ARG A 304 6.61 -18.61 -12.47
C ARG A 304 6.53 -19.83 -13.38
N SER A 305 6.63 -19.66 -14.70
CA SER A 305 6.62 -20.79 -15.65
C SER A 305 7.85 -21.70 -15.54
N ARG A 306 8.94 -21.22 -14.93
CA ARG A 306 10.24 -21.91 -14.82
C ARG A 306 10.46 -22.58 -13.47
N ILE A 307 9.55 -22.39 -12.53
CA ILE A 307 9.61 -22.99 -11.19
C ILE A 307 8.37 -23.85 -10.94
N THR A 308 8.42 -24.66 -9.89
CA THR A 308 7.23 -25.29 -9.34
C THR A 308 6.82 -24.50 -8.10
N PRO A 309 5.67 -23.79 -8.13
CA PRO A 309 5.17 -23.10 -6.96
C PRO A 309 4.93 -24.08 -5.80
N LYS A 310 5.06 -23.57 -4.57
CA LYS A 310 4.67 -24.29 -3.36
C LYS A 310 3.20 -24.69 -3.43
N LEU A 311 2.83 -25.75 -2.73
CA LEU A 311 1.43 -26.10 -2.52
C LEU A 311 0.80 -25.13 -1.52
N LYS A 312 -0.47 -24.76 -1.72
CA LYS A 312 -1.22 -23.96 -0.74
C LYS A 312 -1.36 -24.78 0.54
N GLU A 313 -0.86 -24.23 1.64
CA GLU A 313 -1.01 -24.82 2.97
C GLU A 313 -2.18 -24.16 3.69
N ASN A 314 -3.05 -24.99 4.28
CA ASN A 314 -4.11 -24.52 5.15
C ASN A 314 -3.60 -24.50 6.58
N ILE A 315 -3.78 -23.38 7.25
CA ILE A 315 -3.44 -23.19 8.66
C ILE A 315 -4.72 -23.01 9.47
N PRO A 316 -4.69 -23.21 10.80
CA PRO A 316 -5.85 -23.00 11.67
C PRO A 316 -6.14 -21.51 11.86
N LEU A 317 -6.56 -20.85 10.79
CA LEU A 317 -7.05 -19.47 10.75
C LEU A 317 -8.50 -19.46 10.24
#